data_AF-A0A932MFY8-F1
#
_entry.id   AF-A0A932MFY8-F1
#
_cell.length_a   1.000
_cell.length_b   1.000
_cell.length_c   1.000
_cell.angle_alpha   90.00
_cell.angle_beta   90.00
_cell.angle_gamma   90.00
#
_symmetry.space_group_name_H-M   'P 1'
#
loop_
_entity.id
_entity.type
_entity.pdbx_description
1 polymer ?
#
loop_
_entity_poly.entity_id
_entity_poly.type
_entity_poly.pdbx_seq_one_letter_code
_entity_poly.pdbx_strand_id
1 'polypeptide(L)'
;MKRAFRSRWLRAAGISFLVASSLASAGAQQRVQVEFWHGLTQPLGGILEKVAADFNASQTRYQVNATFKGSYPETMVAAIAAFRAGN
;
A
#
# COMPACT_ATOMS: atom_id res chain seq x y z
N MET A 1 4.92 -34.10 60.69
CA MET A 1 4.42 -34.35 59.31
C MET A 1 3.60 -33.13 58.87
N LYS A 2 4.15 -32.23 58.04
CA LYS A 2 3.45 -31.02 57.57
C LYS A 2 3.22 -31.13 56.06
N ARG A 3 2.02 -31.50 55.63
CA ARG A 3 1.69 -31.73 54.20
C ARG A 3 1.16 -30.44 53.56
N ALA A 4 1.99 -29.91 52.66
CA ALA A 4 1.69 -29.23 51.40
C ALA A 4 0.29 -28.59 51.23
N PHE A 5 0.20 -27.30 51.54
CA PHE A 5 -0.91 -26.42 51.13
C PHE A 5 -0.33 -25.29 50.29
N ARG A 6 -0.02 -25.53 49.01
CA ARG A 6 0.38 -24.48 48.05
C ARG A 6 0.66 -25.06 46.66
N SER A 7 -0.35 -25.21 45.81
CA SER A 7 -0.13 -25.32 44.35
C SER A 7 -1.37 -25.20 43.46
N ARG A 8 -2.53 -24.75 43.97
CA ARG A 8 -3.79 -24.74 43.18
C ARG A 8 -4.26 -23.38 42.66
N TRP A 9 -3.35 -22.41 42.51
CA TRP A 9 -3.72 -21.03 42.11
C TRP A 9 -3.06 -20.50 40.82
N LEU A 10 -2.31 -21.32 40.08
CA LEU A 10 -1.56 -20.85 38.89
C LEU A 10 -2.15 -21.26 37.53
N ARG A 11 -3.35 -21.83 37.46
CA ARG A 11 -3.93 -22.34 36.20
C ARG A 11 -5.04 -21.49 35.56
N ALA A 12 -5.44 -20.37 36.17
CA ALA A 12 -6.58 -19.57 35.70
C ALA A 12 -6.24 -18.30 34.90
N ALA A 13 -4.96 -18.07 34.55
CA ALA A 13 -4.53 -16.85 33.83
C ALA A 13 -4.33 -17.02 32.31
N GLY A 14 -4.47 -18.25 31.77
CA GLY A 14 -4.09 -18.55 30.39
C GLY A 14 -5.18 -18.37 29.32
N ILE A 15 -6.46 -18.26 29.71
CA ILE A 15 -7.58 -18.35 28.74
C ILE A 15 -8.07 -16.95 28.31
N SER A 16 -7.86 -15.90 29.10
CA SER A 16 -8.33 -14.55 28.78
C SER A 16 -7.53 -13.83 27.68
N PHE A 17 -6.32 -14.32 27.34
CA PHE A 17 -5.49 -13.67 26.31
C PHE A 17 -5.87 -14.08 24.88
N LEU A 18 -6.50 -15.25 24.69
CA LEU A 18 -6.80 -15.79 23.36
C LEU A 18 -8.04 -15.18 22.69
N VAL A 19 -8.95 -14.57 23.46
CA VAL A 19 -10.19 -13.96 22.92
C VAL A 19 -9.96 -12.52 22.45
N ALA A 20 -8.92 -11.83 22.94
CA ALA A 20 -8.64 -10.44 22.57
C ALA A 20 -7.99 -10.30 21.18
N SER A 21 -7.49 -11.39 20.58
CA SER A 21 -6.75 -11.35 19.31
C SER A 21 -7.63 -11.31 18.06
N SER A 22 -8.94 -11.55 18.17
CA SER A 22 -9.85 -11.67 17.02
C SER A 22 -10.42 -10.35 16.50
N LEU A 23 -10.14 -9.21 17.15
CA LEU A 23 -10.63 -7.89 16.71
C LEU A 23 -9.59 -7.04 15.96
N ALA A 24 -8.35 -7.53 15.79
CA ALA A 24 -7.25 -6.73 15.23
C ALA A 24 -7.11 -6.82 13.71
N SER A 25 -8.03 -7.45 12.99
CA SER A 25 -8.02 -7.48 11.52
C SER A 25 -8.70 -6.22 10.94
N ALA A 26 -8.21 -5.04 11.32
CA ALA A 26 -8.40 -3.84 10.51
C ALA A 26 -7.52 -4.02 9.27
N GLY A 27 -8.10 -4.55 8.20
CA GLY A 27 -7.38 -4.80 6.94
C GLY A 27 -6.68 -3.52 6.50
N ALA A 28 -5.36 -3.57 6.34
CA ALA A 28 -4.61 -2.51 5.67
C ALA A 28 -5.14 -2.43 4.24
N GLN A 29 -6.02 -1.47 3.96
CA GLN A 29 -6.53 -1.24 2.62
C GLN A 29 -5.34 -0.83 1.74
N GLN A 30 -5.00 -1.67 0.76
CA GLN A 30 -3.95 -1.35 -0.20
C GLN A 30 -4.29 -0.05 -0.91
N ARG A 31 -3.30 0.85 -1.06
CA ARG A 31 -3.49 2.10 -1.80
C ARG A 31 -3.95 1.78 -3.21
N VAL A 32 -4.98 2.50 -3.66
CA VAL A 32 -5.42 2.47 -5.05
C VAL A 32 -4.29 3.02 -5.91
N GLN A 33 -3.80 2.19 -6.83
CA GLN A 33 -2.72 2.54 -7.75
C GLN A 33 -3.31 3.25 -8.98
N VAL A 34 -2.69 4.35 -9.37
CA VAL A 34 -3.04 5.13 -10.56
C VAL A 34 -1.82 5.19 -11.45
N GLU A 35 -1.86 4.47 -12.57
CA GLU A 35 -0.83 4.53 -13.58
C GLU A 35 -0.96 5.83 -14.39
N PHE A 36 0.12 6.60 -14.46
CA PHE A 36 0.13 7.87 -15.17
C PHE A 36 1.29 7.95 -16.15
N TRP A 37 1.02 7.59 -17.40
CA TRP A 37 2.02 7.66 -18.47
C TRP A 37 2.11 9.08 -19.02
N HIS A 38 3.33 9.60 -19.16
CA HIS A 38 3.56 10.94 -19.70
C HIS A 38 4.60 10.96 -20.81
N GLY A 39 4.43 11.93 -21.72
CA GLY A 39 5.35 12.20 -22.83
C GLY A 39 6.29 13.38 -22.63
N LEU A 40 6.43 13.87 -21.38
CA LEU A 40 7.24 15.04 -21.05
C LEU A 40 8.71 14.66 -20.89
N THR A 41 9.57 15.20 -21.75
CA THR A 41 11.03 15.10 -21.60
C THR A 41 11.53 16.01 -20.48
N GLN A 42 12.77 15.80 -20.05
CA GLN A 42 13.41 16.68 -19.07
C GLN A 42 13.59 18.10 -19.64
N PRO A 43 13.45 19.15 -18.80
CA PRO A 43 13.27 19.10 -17.34
C PRO A 43 11.82 18.93 -16.88
N LEU A 44 10.84 19.09 -17.77
CA LEU A 44 9.41 19.10 -17.42
C LEU A 44 8.95 17.76 -16.85
N GLY A 45 9.44 16.63 -17.39
CA GLY A 45 9.16 15.30 -16.85
C GLY A 45 9.58 15.16 -15.38
N GLY A 46 10.76 15.67 -15.02
CA GLY A 46 11.24 15.63 -13.64
C GLY A 46 10.41 16.50 -12.69
N ILE A 47 9.89 17.64 -13.17
CA ILE A 47 8.96 18.47 -12.38
C ILE A 47 7.64 17.72 -12.17
N LEU A 48 7.11 17.06 -13.19
CA LEU A 48 5.89 16.27 -13.10
C LEU A 48 6.04 15.10 -12.11
N GLU A 49 7.15 14.37 -12.19
CA GLU A 49 7.46 13.27 -11.28
C GLU A 49 7.59 13.77 -9.84
N LYS A 50 8.20 14.94 -9.63
CA LYS A 50 8.24 15.58 -8.32
C LYS A 50 6.85 15.90 -7.78
N VAL A 51 5.96 16.45 -8.62
CA VAL A 51 4.57 16.72 -8.22
C VAL A 51 3.85 15.43 -7.84
N ALA A 52 4.04 14.34 -8.60
CA ALA A 52 3.47 13.04 -8.27
C ALA A 52 4.00 12.50 -6.94
N ALA A 53 5.30 12.64 -6.67
CA ALA A 53 5.92 12.25 -5.40
C ALA A 53 5.36 13.05 -4.22
N ASP A 54 5.25 14.37 -4.35
CA ASP A 54 4.70 15.25 -3.31
C ASP A 54 3.21 14.92 -3.04
N PHE A 55 2.44 14.61 -4.09
CA PHE A 55 1.06 14.10 -3.95
C PHE A 55 1.05 12.77 -3.18
N ASN A 56 1.86 11.80 -3.56
CA ASN A 56 1.90 10.48 -2.92
C ASN A 56 2.30 10.54 -1.43
N ALA A 57 3.17 11.50 -1.06
CA ALA A 57 3.53 11.75 0.33
C ALA A 57 2.33 12.29 1.14
N SER A 58 1.45 13.06 0.50
CA SER A 58 0.23 13.60 1.15
C SER A 58 -0.91 12.58 1.27
N GLN A 59 -0.85 11.45 0.56
CA GLN A 59 -1.97 10.52 0.43
C GLN A 59 -1.76 9.22 1.20
N THR A 60 -2.82 8.77 1.85
CA THR A 60 -2.88 7.45 2.51
C THR A 60 -3.68 6.43 1.69
N ARG A 61 -4.50 6.89 0.73
CA ARG A 61 -5.44 6.07 -0.03
C ARG A 61 -5.04 5.82 -1.48
N TYR A 62 -4.29 6.73 -2.07
CA TYR A 62 -3.94 6.71 -3.49
C TYR A 62 -2.43 6.75 -3.68
N GLN A 63 -1.96 6.14 -4.76
CA GLN A 63 -0.57 6.15 -5.19
C GLN A 63 -0.54 6.37 -6.70
N VAL A 64 0.09 7.46 -7.15
CA VAL A 64 0.27 7.80 -8.56
C VAL A 64 1.65 7.34 -9.01
N ASN A 65 1.70 6.48 -10.03
CA ASN A 65 2.92 5.98 -10.63
C ASN A 65 3.15 6.72 -11.95
N ALA A 66 3.86 7.85 -11.87
CA ALA A 66 4.24 8.62 -13.05
C ALA A 66 5.37 7.90 -13.80
N THR A 67 5.15 7.56 -15.08
CA THR A 67 6.12 6.83 -15.90
C THR A 67 6.31 7.52 -17.25
N PHE A 68 7.57 7.83 -17.58
CA PHE A 68 7.93 8.34 -18.90
C PHE A 68 7.78 7.24 -19.97
N LYS A 69 7.06 7.53 -21.06
CA LYS A 69 6.80 6.59 -22.17
C LYS A 69 7.36 7.03 -23.53
N GLY A 70 8.27 8.01 -23.53
CA GLY A 70 8.84 8.60 -24.74
C GLY A 70 8.27 9.98 -25.02
N SER A 71 8.46 10.48 -26.24
CA SER A 71 7.87 11.75 -26.68
C SER A 71 6.33 11.68 -26.73
N TYR A 72 5.68 12.83 -26.90
CA TYR A 72 4.21 12.88 -26.98
C TYR A 72 3.59 11.91 -28.01
N PRO A 73 4.09 11.82 -29.27
CA PRO A 73 3.57 10.84 -30.24
C PRO A 73 3.78 9.39 -29.78
N GLU A 74 4.93 9.08 -29.20
CA GLU A 74 5.25 7.73 -28.72
C GLU A 74 4.32 7.31 -27.56
N THR A 75 4.14 8.20 -26.58
CA THR A 75 3.22 7.97 -25.45
C THR A 75 1.78 7.79 -25.92
N MET A 76 1.33 8.55 -26.93
CA MET A 76 0.00 8.40 -27.52
C MET A 76 -0.18 7.02 -28.18
N VAL A 77 0.80 6.62 -29.01
CA VAL A 77 0.78 5.30 -29.67
C VAL A 77 0.81 4.17 -28.64
N ALA A 78 1.63 4.30 -27.59
CA ALA A 78 1.70 3.34 -26.50
C ALA A 78 0.37 3.22 -25.75
N ALA A 79 -0.32 4.33 -25.47
CA ALA A 79 -1.63 4.32 -24.84
C ALA A 79 -2.70 3.64 -25.71
N ILE A 80 -2.71 3.92 -27.02
CA ILE A 80 -3.63 3.25 -27.97
C ILE A 80 -3.36 1.74 -28.00
N ALA A 81 -2.09 1.33 -28.07
CA ALA A 81 -1.71 -0.07 -28.08
C ALA A 81 -2.11 -0.78 -26.77
N ALA A 82 -1.85 -0.15 -25.62
CA ALA A 82 -2.21 -0.67 -24.30
C ALA A 82 -3.73 -0.86 -24.15
N PHE A 83 -4.51 0.15 -24.55
CA PHE A 83 -5.98 0.08 -24.54
C PHE A 83 -6.50 -1.06 -25.41
N ARG A 84 -5.93 -1.22 -26.62
CA ARG A 84 -6.29 -2.32 -27.53
C ARG A 84 -5.90 -3.70 -26.98
N ALA A 85 -4.89 -3.76 -26.12
CA ALA A 85 -4.43 -4.98 -25.47
C ALA A 85 -5.20 -5.30 -24.17
N GLY A 86 -6.11 -4.43 -23.72
CA GLY A 86 -6.86 -4.62 -22.48
C GLY A 86 -6.05 -4.37 -21.21
N ASN A 87 -5.05 -3.48 -21.28
CA ASN A 87 -4.40 -2.92 -20.08
C ASN A 87 -5.20 -1.75 -19.51
#